data_AF-A0A932C7W9-F1
#
_entry.id   AF-A0A932C7W9-F1
#
_cell.length_a   1.000
_cell.length_b   1.000
_cell.length_c   1.000
_cell.angle_alpha   90.00
_cell.angle_beta   90.00
_cell.angle_gamma   90.00
#
_symmetry.space_group_name_H-M   'P 1'
#
loop_
_entity.id
_entity.type
_entity.pdbx_description
1 polymer ?
#
loop_
_entity_poly.entity_id
_entity_poly.type
_entity_poly.pdbx_seq_one_letter_code
_entity_poly.pdbx_strand_id
1 'polypeptide(L)'
;MGLPKGQKMDVEALKRRRLEARRLLDEGVAQAEVARRLQTSRQSVSRWARLRPPELAQVRRQGRKPGLTEPARAKLRTALLAGPKAAGFATELWTVPRVRQLIVQRCRRQYSSVHVWRLLHQLGFSPQRTVGRARERDEARIADWKARDWPRLKKKPAGSAALSSSSTKAD
;
A
#
# COMPACT_ATOMS: atom_id res chain seq x y z
N MET A 1 -7.63 -28.25 -8.54
CA MET A 1 -7.94 -26.96 -9.20
C MET A 1 -7.72 -25.83 -8.19
N GLY A 2 -6.53 -25.23 -8.21
CA GLY A 2 -6.25 -24.01 -7.44
C GLY A 2 -6.87 -22.81 -8.14
N LEU A 3 -7.30 -21.79 -7.38
CA LEU A 3 -7.77 -20.53 -7.97
C LEU A 3 -6.63 -19.89 -8.78
N PRO A 4 -6.93 -19.25 -9.93
CA PRO A 4 -5.92 -18.55 -10.72
C PRO A 4 -5.25 -17.43 -9.91
N LYS A 5 -3.99 -17.15 -10.24
CA LYS A 5 -3.12 -16.22 -9.51
C LYS A 5 -3.80 -14.83 -9.43
N GLY A 6 -4.01 -14.34 -8.20
CA GLY A 6 -4.61 -13.03 -7.94
C GLY A 6 -6.09 -13.04 -7.56
N GLN A 7 -6.81 -14.16 -7.74
CA GLN A 7 -8.19 -14.27 -7.26
C GLN A 7 -8.22 -14.56 -5.76
N LYS A 8 -8.93 -13.69 -5.00
CA LYS A 8 -9.20 -13.92 -3.59
C LYS A 8 -10.19 -15.07 -3.46
N MET A 9 -9.90 -16.02 -2.56
CA MET A 9 -10.85 -17.06 -2.22
C MET A 9 -12.07 -16.43 -1.54
N ASP A 10 -13.22 -16.52 -2.20
CA ASP A 10 -14.50 -16.13 -1.64
C ASP A 10 -14.96 -17.20 -0.64
N VAL A 11 -14.75 -16.88 0.64
CA VAL A 11 -15.06 -17.74 1.78
C VAL A 11 -16.56 -18.01 1.87
N GLU A 12 -17.39 -16.99 1.59
CA GLU A 12 -18.84 -17.10 1.68
C GLU A 12 -19.41 -17.91 0.53
N ALA A 13 -18.93 -17.69 -0.70
CA ALA A 13 -19.32 -18.52 -1.84
C ALA A 13 -18.93 -20.00 -1.62
N LEU A 14 -17.73 -20.26 -1.07
CA LEU A 14 -17.31 -21.63 -0.77
C LEU A 14 -18.15 -22.26 0.37
N LYS A 15 -18.52 -21.47 1.38
CA LYS A 15 -19.39 -21.90 2.48
C LYS A 15 -20.78 -22.27 1.96
N ARG A 16 -21.41 -21.40 1.17
CA ARG A 16 -22.72 -21.66 0.52
C ARG A 16 -22.67 -22.94 -0.30
N ARG A 17 -21.64 -23.12 -1.13
CA ARG A 17 -21.47 -24.33 -1.95
C ARG A 17 -21.36 -25.60 -1.12
N ARG A 18 -20.65 -25.57 0.02
CA ARG A 18 -20.52 -26.71 0.94
C ARG A 18 -21.84 -27.07 1.62
N LEU A 19 -22.62 -26.07 2.02
CA LEU A 19 -23.93 -26.28 2.64
C LEU A 19 -24.95 -26.82 1.65
N GLU A 20 -24.95 -26.31 0.41
CA GLU A 20 -25.82 -26.84 -0.65
C GLU A 20 -25.45 -28.28 -1.02
N ALA A 21 -24.14 -28.61 -1.05
CA ALA A 21 -23.70 -29.98 -1.24
C ALA A 21 -24.24 -30.91 -0.14
N ARG A 22 -24.25 -30.45 1.11
CA ARG A 22 -24.82 -31.20 2.23
C ARG A 22 -26.32 -31.41 2.05
N ARG A 23 -27.06 -30.35 1.71
CA ARG A 23 -28.50 -30.43 1.44
C ARG A 23 -28.84 -31.49 0.39
N LEU A 24 -28.16 -31.47 -0.75
CA LEU A 24 -28.36 -32.44 -1.83
C LEU A 24 -28.00 -33.88 -1.42
N LEU A 25 -26.96 -34.06 -0.59
CA LEU A 25 -26.60 -35.38 -0.08
C LEU A 25 -27.65 -35.90 0.91
N ASP A 26 -28.21 -35.03 1.73
CA ASP A 26 -29.26 -35.38 2.69
C ASP A 26 -30.60 -35.70 1.97
N GLU A 27 -30.84 -35.08 0.79
CA GLU A 27 -31.92 -35.43 -0.15
C GLU A 27 -31.68 -36.76 -0.91
N GLY A 28 -30.54 -37.44 -0.69
CA GLY A 28 -30.21 -38.72 -1.30
C GLY A 28 -29.56 -38.64 -2.69
N VAL A 29 -29.18 -37.45 -3.16
CA VAL A 29 -28.52 -37.28 -4.46
C VAL A 29 -27.11 -37.90 -4.43
N ALA A 30 -26.78 -38.71 -5.44
CA ALA A 30 -25.48 -39.36 -5.54
C ALA A 30 -24.33 -38.34 -5.60
N GLN A 31 -23.21 -38.63 -4.92
CA GLN A 31 -22.05 -37.73 -4.84
C GLN A 31 -21.51 -37.26 -6.20
N ALA A 32 -21.55 -38.13 -7.22
CA ALA A 32 -21.13 -37.79 -8.57
C ALA A 32 -22.04 -36.72 -9.22
N GLU A 33 -23.34 -36.79 -8.93
CA GLU A 33 -24.32 -35.82 -9.44
C GLU A 33 -24.22 -34.49 -8.70
N VAL A 34 -24.03 -34.52 -7.38
CA VAL A 34 -23.73 -33.31 -6.59
C VAL A 34 -22.48 -32.59 -7.11
N ALA A 35 -21.44 -33.35 -7.46
CA ALA A 35 -20.20 -32.79 -8.02
C ALA A 35 -20.43 -32.07 -9.36
N ARG A 36 -21.26 -32.65 -10.24
CA ARG A 36 -21.66 -32.04 -11.52
C ARG A 36 -22.46 -30.76 -11.31
N ARG A 37 -23.51 -30.80 -10.49
CA ARG A 37 -24.39 -29.64 -10.20
C ARG A 37 -23.63 -28.46 -9.60
N LEU A 38 -22.70 -28.73 -8.68
CA LEU A 38 -21.93 -27.70 -7.98
C LEU A 38 -20.59 -27.37 -8.63
N GLN A 39 -20.32 -27.93 -9.83
CA GLN A 39 -19.09 -27.74 -10.59
C GLN A 39 -17.83 -27.93 -9.72
N THR A 40 -17.79 -29.01 -8.95
CA THR A 40 -16.67 -29.35 -8.08
C THR A 40 -16.19 -30.78 -8.31
N SER A 41 -15.07 -31.15 -7.69
CA SER A 41 -14.54 -32.50 -7.82
C SER A 41 -15.32 -33.49 -6.94
N ARG A 42 -15.48 -34.74 -7.41
CA ARG A 42 -16.06 -35.83 -6.61
C ARG A 42 -15.31 -36.05 -5.29
N GLN A 43 -13.99 -35.84 -5.28
CA GLN A 43 -13.17 -35.91 -4.06
C GLN A 43 -13.56 -34.83 -3.03
N SER A 44 -13.87 -33.61 -3.47
CA SER A 44 -14.37 -32.54 -2.60
C SER A 44 -15.69 -32.93 -1.95
N VAL A 45 -16.65 -33.44 -2.75
CA VAL A 45 -17.96 -33.87 -2.27
C VAL A 45 -17.83 -35.04 -1.29
N SER A 46 -17.00 -36.04 -1.60
CA SER A 46 -16.74 -37.17 -0.71
C SER A 46 -16.17 -36.71 0.64
N ARG A 47 -15.26 -35.72 0.64
CA ARG A 47 -14.75 -35.11 1.87
C ARG A 47 -15.84 -34.37 2.64
N TRP A 48 -16.70 -33.62 1.95
CA TRP A 48 -17.82 -32.89 2.55
C TRP A 48 -18.87 -33.81 3.17
N ALA A 49 -19.15 -34.95 2.54
CA ALA A 49 -20.08 -35.96 3.04
C ALA A 49 -19.68 -36.51 4.42
N ARG A 50 -18.38 -36.51 4.75
CA ARG A 50 -17.84 -36.97 6.04
C ARG A 50 -17.87 -35.92 7.15
N LEU A 51 -18.14 -34.65 6.83
CA LEU A 51 -18.08 -33.52 7.77
C LEU A 51 -19.46 -33.13 8.27
N ARG A 52 -19.60 -32.75 9.54
CA ARG A 52 -20.87 -32.23 10.07
C ARG A 52 -21.16 -30.81 9.55
N PRO A 53 -22.42 -30.34 9.52
CA PRO A 53 -22.77 -28.98 9.09
C PRO A 53 -21.92 -27.83 9.69
N PRO A 54 -21.60 -27.82 11.01
CA PRO A 54 -20.72 -26.78 11.56
C PRO A 54 -19.29 -26.82 11.00
N GLU A 55 -18.77 -28.00 10.66
CA GLU A 55 -17.43 -28.18 10.08
C GLU A 55 -17.39 -27.78 8.60
N LEU A 56 -18.50 -28.01 7.87
CA LEU A 56 -18.69 -27.54 6.50
C LEU A 56 -18.71 -26.01 6.43
N ALA A 57 -19.36 -25.38 7.42
CA ALA A 57 -19.46 -23.93 7.56
C ALA A 57 -18.11 -23.26 7.90
N GLN A 58 -17.19 -23.98 8.53
CA GLN A 58 -15.85 -23.48 8.86
C GLN A 58 -14.92 -23.49 7.64
N VAL A 59 -15.11 -22.52 6.75
CA VAL A 59 -14.15 -22.24 5.68
C VAL A 59 -13.03 -21.34 6.22
N ARG A 60 -11.83 -21.90 6.38
CA ARG A 60 -10.64 -21.13 6.78
C ARG A 60 -9.89 -20.64 5.54
N ARG A 61 -9.51 -19.36 5.53
CA ARG A 61 -8.55 -18.85 4.53
C ARG A 61 -7.26 -19.65 4.63
N GLN A 62 -6.83 -20.23 3.52
CA GLN A 62 -5.55 -20.92 3.43
C GLN A 62 -4.42 -19.89 3.35
N GLY A 63 -3.34 -20.13 4.10
CA GLY A 63 -2.14 -19.29 4.09
C GLY A 63 -1.73 -18.73 5.45
N ARG A 64 -0.57 -18.07 5.47
CA ARG A 64 -0.01 -17.46 6.68
C ARG A 64 -0.92 -16.34 7.16
N LYS A 65 -1.31 -16.37 8.42
CA LYS A 65 -2.05 -15.27 9.05
C LYS A 65 -1.29 -13.94 8.84
N PRO A 66 -1.99 -12.81 8.64
CA PRO A 66 -1.35 -11.51 8.55
C PRO A 66 -0.44 -11.29 9.78
N GLY A 67 0.79 -10.82 9.56
CA GLY A 67 1.76 -10.61 10.64
C GLY A 67 1.38 -9.50 11.62
N LEU A 68 0.44 -8.63 11.24
CA LEU A 68 -0.18 -7.59 12.06
C LEU A 68 -1.68 -7.86 12.13
N THR A 69 -2.18 -8.07 13.35
CA THR A 69 -3.62 -8.17 13.64
C THR A 69 -4.31 -6.81 13.42
N GLU A 70 -5.63 -6.81 13.18
CA GLU A 70 -6.38 -5.56 12.99
C GLU A 70 -6.26 -4.58 14.18
N PRO A 71 -6.28 -5.00 15.45
CA PRO A 71 -6.00 -4.10 16.57
C PRO A 71 -4.62 -3.45 16.50
N ALA A 72 -3.59 -4.19 16.07
CA ALA A 72 -2.25 -3.64 15.91
C ALA A 72 -2.16 -2.66 14.74
N ARG A 73 -2.90 -2.93 13.64
CA ARG A 73 -3.05 -2.00 12.51
C ARG A 73 -3.75 -0.70 12.93
N ALA A 74 -4.80 -0.79 13.74
CA ALA A 74 -5.48 0.38 14.27
C ALA A 74 -4.56 1.24 15.14
N LYS A 75 -3.83 0.62 16.09
CA LYS A 75 -2.81 1.31 16.91
C LYS A 75 -1.75 1.99 16.06
N LEU A 76 -1.29 1.33 15.00
CA LEU A 76 -0.31 1.90 14.08
C LEU A 76 -0.89 3.11 13.31
N ARG A 77 -2.14 3.04 12.83
CA ARG A 77 -2.81 4.18 12.17
C ARG A 77 -2.88 5.38 13.10
N THR A 78 -3.34 5.19 14.33
CA THR A 78 -3.42 6.28 15.32
C THR A 78 -2.05 6.91 15.57
N ALA A 79 -1.00 6.10 15.73
CA ALA A 79 0.35 6.61 15.94
C ALA A 79 0.91 7.36 14.71
N LEU A 80 0.61 6.91 13.49
CA LEU A 80 1.02 7.59 12.26
C LEU A 80 0.31 8.94 12.10
N LEU A 81 -0.98 9.01 12.44
CA LEU A 81 -1.78 10.24 12.39
C LEU A 81 -1.35 11.26 13.44
N ALA A 82 -0.92 10.81 14.62
CA ALA A 82 -0.34 11.69 15.65
C ALA A 82 0.98 12.37 15.21
N GLY A 83 1.60 11.88 14.14
CA GLY A 83 2.80 12.45 13.55
C GLY A 83 4.11 11.94 14.17
N PRO A 84 5.26 12.16 13.50
CA PRO A 84 6.53 11.60 13.95
C PRO A 84 7.05 12.22 15.25
N LYS A 85 6.78 13.50 15.52
CA LYS A 85 7.19 14.12 16.78
C LYS A 85 6.54 13.47 18.00
N ALA A 86 5.24 13.14 17.90
CA ALA A 86 4.54 12.40 18.95
C ALA A 86 5.11 10.98 19.18
N ALA A 87 5.78 10.43 18.17
CA ALA A 87 6.51 9.16 18.27
C ALA A 87 7.97 9.33 18.73
N GLY A 88 8.42 10.54 19.07
CA GLY A 88 9.77 10.84 19.56
C GLY A 88 10.80 11.14 18.48
N PHE A 89 10.39 11.40 17.23
CA PHE A 89 11.32 11.79 16.16
C PHE A 89 11.55 13.29 16.11
N ALA A 90 12.77 13.72 15.79
CA ALA A 90 13.16 15.13 15.79
C ALA A 90 12.45 16.01 14.72
N THR A 91 11.85 15.42 13.68
CA THR A 91 11.27 16.16 12.54
C THR A 91 9.91 15.58 12.16
N GLU A 92 9.07 16.38 11.52
CA GLU A 92 7.67 16.03 11.16
C GLU A 92 7.52 15.07 9.98
N LEU A 93 8.63 14.59 9.40
CA LEU A 93 8.58 13.73 8.22
C LEU A 93 8.50 12.24 8.59
N TRP A 94 7.48 11.54 8.08
CA TRP A 94 7.49 10.08 8.08
C TRP A 94 8.41 9.56 6.98
N THR A 95 9.42 8.79 7.37
CA THR A 95 10.25 8.01 6.45
C THR A 95 10.05 6.52 6.69
N VAL A 96 10.27 5.69 5.67
CA VAL A 96 10.13 4.22 5.81
C VAL A 96 10.96 3.67 6.98
N PRO A 97 12.22 4.10 7.22
CA PRO A 97 12.97 3.67 8.41
C PRO A 97 12.31 4.06 9.74
N ARG A 98 11.73 5.26 9.86
CA ARG A 98 11.04 5.71 11.08
C ARG A 98 9.76 4.92 11.33
N VAL A 99 8.99 4.66 10.27
CA VAL A 99 7.80 3.81 10.36
C VAL A 99 8.19 2.39 10.76
N ARG A 100 9.30 1.85 10.22
CA ARG A 100 9.83 0.55 10.66
C ARG A 100 10.15 0.54 12.14
N GLN A 101 10.82 1.56 12.66
CA GLN A 101 11.12 1.70 14.10
C GLN A 101 9.84 1.79 14.93
N LEU A 102 8.86 2.59 14.50
CA LEU A 102 7.56 2.69 15.15
C LEU A 102 6.85 1.34 15.25
N ILE A 103 6.86 0.54 14.17
CA ILE A 103 6.24 -0.80 14.17
C ILE A 103 6.94 -1.73 15.15
N VAL A 104 8.27 -1.67 15.26
CA VAL A 104 9.03 -2.46 16.24
C VAL A 104 8.65 -2.04 17.67
N GLN A 105 8.55 -0.74 17.95
CA GLN A 105 8.22 -0.22 19.28
C GLN A 105 6.79 -0.56 19.70
N ARG A 106 5.82 -0.35 18.81
CA ARG A 106 4.37 -0.44 19.14
C ARG A 106 3.78 -1.83 18.90
N CYS A 107 4.33 -2.59 17.97
CA CYS A 107 3.78 -3.88 17.53
C CYS A 107 4.75 -5.05 17.69
N ARG A 108 5.99 -4.81 18.17
CA ARG A 108 7.04 -5.83 18.39
C ARG A 108 7.30 -6.71 17.17
N ARG A 109 7.13 -6.15 15.96
CA ARG A 109 7.29 -6.86 14.69
C ARG A 109 8.30 -6.16 13.82
N GLN A 110 9.17 -6.96 13.19
CA GLN A 110 10.15 -6.45 12.23
C GLN A 110 9.68 -6.73 10.81
N TYR A 111 9.83 -5.73 9.96
CA TYR A 111 9.51 -5.79 8.54
C TYR A 111 10.65 -5.21 7.72
N SER A 112 10.82 -5.71 6.49
CA SER A 112 11.69 -5.07 5.50
C SER A 112 11.07 -3.76 5.01
N SER A 113 11.89 -2.84 4.50
CA SER A 113 11.44 -1.54 3.99
C SER A 113 10.34 -1.67 2.93
N VAL A 114 10.46 -2.66 2.02
CA VAL A 114 9.46 -2.95 0.99
C VAL A 114 8.13 -3.41 1.61
N HIS A 115 8.18 -4.18 2.69
CA HIS A 115 6.95 -4.61 3.38
C HIS A 115 6.31 -3.45 4.14
N VAL A 116 7.10 -2.57 4.77
CA VAL A 116 6.58 -1.36 5.43
C VAL A 116 5.89 -0.46 4.42
N TRP A 117 6.48 -0.24 3.24
CA TRP A 117 5.85 0.53 2.17
C TRP A 117 4.50 -0.08 1.73
N ARG A 118 4.45 -1.39 1.48
CA ARG A 118 3.20 -2.11 1.15
C ARG A 118 2.15 -1.99 2.26
N LEU A 119 2.58 -2.10 3.51
CA LEU A 119 1.70 -1.97 4.67
C LEU A 119 1.10 -0.56 4.73
N LEU A 120 1.89 0.49 4.53
CA LEU A 120 1.41 1.87 4.50
C LEU A 120 0.32 2.08 3.43
N HIS A 121 0.53 1.57 2.22
CA HIS A 121 -0.50 1.59 1.17
C HIS A 121 -1.77 0.84 1.56
N GLN A 122 -1.65 -0.35 2.16
CA GLN A 122 -2.82 -1.10 2.67
C GLN A 122 -3.57 -0.36 3.78
N LEU A 123 -2.87 0.49 4.54
CA LEU A 123 -3.48 1.30 5.60
C LEU A 123 -4.09 2.60 5.06
N GLY A 124 -3.92 2.91 3.78
CA GLY A 124 -4.46 4.10 3.11
C GLY A 124 -3.50 5.29 3.08
N PHE A 125 -2.23 5.12 3.47
CA PHE A 125 -1.25 6.20 3.44
C PHE A 125 -0.58 6.28 2.07
N SER A 126 -0.57 7.47 1.50
CA SER A 126 0.20 7.81 0.30
C SER A 126 1.46 8.60 0.68
N PRO A 127 2.55 8.50 -0.11
CA PRO A 127 3.72 9.34 0.06
C PRO A 127 3.33 10.82 -0.08
N GLN A 128 3.56 11.59 0.97
CA GLN A 128 3.35 13.04 0.94
C GLN A 128 4.68 13.72 0.57
N ARG A 129 4.70 14.37 -0.59
CA ARG A 129 5.85 15.18 -1.00
C ARG A 129 5.74 16.54 -0.32
N THR A 130 6.64 16.82 0.61
CA THR A 130 6.74 18.17 1.18
C THR A 130 7.11 19.16 0.09
N VAL A 131 6.56 20.37 0.16
CA VAL A 131 6.98 21.46 -0.72
C VAL A 131 8.41 21.81 -0.35
N GLY A 132 9.35 21.51 -1.24
CA GLY A 132 10.75 21.84 -1.02
C GLY A 132 10.92 23.34 -0.95
N ARG A 133 11.22 23.88 0.24
CA ARG A 133 11.68 25.25 0.42
C ARG A 133 13.20 25.22 0.61
N ALA A 134 13.91 26.05 -0.15
CA ALA A 134 15.34 26.23 0.06
C ALA A 134 15.57 26.81 1.47
N ARG A 135 16.60 26.31 2.17
CA ARG A 135 16.95 26.79 3.52
C ARG A 135 17.36 28.27 3.51
N GLU A 136 17.98 28.70 2.41
CA GLU A 136 18.45 30.08 2.16
C GLU A 136 17.33 31.00 1.63
N ARG A 137 16.09 30.50 1.53
CA ARG A 137 14.97 31.26 0.97
C ARG A 137 14.64 32.44 1.88
N ASP A 138 15.00 33.63 1.44
CA ASP A 138 14.62 34.90 2.03
C ASP A 138 13.48 35.51 1.21
N GLU A 139 12.27 35.54 1.78
CA GLU A 139 11.08 36.07 1.10
C GLU A 139 11.20 37.57 0.80
N ALA A 140 11.92 38.34 1.62
CA ALA A 140 12.16 39.76 1.39
C ALA A 140 13.11 39.94 0.19
N ARG A 141 14.21 39.19 0.14
CA ARG A 141 15.14 39.20 -1.00
C ARG A 141 14.48 38.75 -2.29
N ILE A 142 13.58 37.76 -2.23
CA ILE A 142 12.81 37.29 -3.39
C ILE A 142 11.84 38.36 -3.86
N ALA A 143 11.12 39.02 -2.95
CA ALA A 143 10.21 40.10 -3.30
C ALA A 143 10.95 41.27 -3.96
N ASP A 144 12.09 41.67 -3.37
CA ASP A 144 12.94 42.73 -3.91
C ASP A 144 13.48 42.39 -5.30
N TRP A 145 14.00 41.17 -5.48
CA TRP A 145 14.50 40.72 -6.77
C TRP A 145 13.40 40.70 -7.84
N LYS A 146 12.19 40.24 -7.49
CA LYS A 146 11.03 40.25 -8.41
C LYS A 146 10.59 41.67 -8.78
N ALA A 147 10.67 42.61 -7.85
CA ALA A 147 10.25 43.99 -8.08
C ALA A 147 11.29 44.80 -8.88
N ARG A 148 12.59 44.57 -8.65
CA ARG A 148 13.67 45.44 -9.17
C ARG A 148 14.50 44.77 -10.25
N ASP A 149 15.03 43.58 -9.96
CA ASP A 149 15.99 42.92 -10.84
C ASP A 149 15.30 42.23 -12.02
N TRP A 150 14.15 41.61 -11.78
CA TRP A 150 13.42 40.91 -12.84
C TRP A 150 12.96 41.84 -13.98
N PRO A 151 12.36 43.02 -13.72
CA PRO A 151 12.05 43.97 -14.80
C PRO A 151 13.30 44.52 -15.49
N ARG A 152 14.41 44.73 -14.74
CA ARG A 152 15.70 45.18 -15.30
C ARG A 152 16.28 44.16 -16.28
N LEU A 153 16.27 42.89 -15.92
CA LEU A 153 16.78 41.80 -16.76
C LEU A 153 15.89 41.52 -17.97
N LYS A 154 14.57 41.74 -17.86
CA LYS A 154 13.62 41.62 -18.99
C LYS A 154 13.77 42.73 -20.02
N LYS A 155 14.27 43.92 -19.65
CA LYS A 155 14.57 44.97 -20.63
C LYS A 155 15.76 44.51 -21.46
N LYS A 156 15.55 44.34 -22.77
CA LYS A 156 16.66 44.13 -23.72
C LYS A 156 17.67 45.27 -23.53
N PRO A 157 18.98 44.99 -23.44
CA PRO A 157 19.96 46.07 -23.41
C PRO A 157 19.79 46.92 -24.68
N ALA A 158 19.80 48.25 -24.51
CA ALA A 158 19.75 49.17 -25.63
C ALA A 158 21.07 49.06 -26.40
N GLY A 159 21.05 48.33 -27.53
CA GLY A 159 22.18 48.17 -28.45
C GLY A 159 23.34 47.39 -27.83
N SER A 160 23.58 46.16 -28.28
CA SER A 160 24.90 45.56 -28.06
C SER A 160 25.94 46.39 -28.81
N ALA A 161 26.76 47.15 -28.11
CA ALA A 161 28.11 47.40 -28.60
C ALA A 161 28.77 46.02 -28.82
N ALA A 162 29.45 45.89 -29.96
CA ALA A 162 30.01 44.69 -30.57
C ALA A 162 30.26 43.47 -29.65
N LEU A 163 29.90 42.28 -30.15
CA LEU A 163 30.37 41.00 -29.61
C LEU A 163 31.90 41.05 -29.45
N SER A 164 32.38 41.01 -28.21
CA SER A 164 33.79 40.79 -27.91
C SER A 164 34.12 39.33 -28.17
N SER A 165 34.47 39.04 -29.42
CA SER A 165 35.11 37.80 -29.84
C SER A 165 36.53 38.16 -30.30
N SER A 166 37.51 37.89 -29.43
CA SER A 166 38.92 38.04 -29.76
C SER A 166 39.29 36.95 -30.79
N SER A 167 39.69 37.36 -31.99
CA SER A 167 40.22 36.43 -33.01
C SER A 167 41.65 36.05 -32.61
N THR A 168 41.84 34.81 -32.15
CA THR A 168 43.17 34.23 -32.00
C THR A 168 43.70 33.92 -33.40
N LYS A 169 44.74 34.64 -33.84
CA LYS A 169 45.56 34.21 -34.98
C LYS A 169 46.55 33.16 -34.47
N ALA A 170 46.65 32.04 -35.18
CA ALA A 170 47.71 31.07 -35.00
C ALA A 170 48.89 31.48 -35.89
N ASP A 171 50.07 31.57 -35.30
CA ASP A 171 51.36 31.46 -36.00
C ASP A 171 51.85 30.01 -35.89
#